data_AF-A0A7S6MPI0-F1
#
_entry.id   AF-A0A7S6MPI0-F1
#
_cell.length_a   1.000
_cell.length_b   1.000
_cell.length_c   1.000
_cell.angle_alpha   90.00
_cell.angle_beta   90.00
_cell.angle_gamma   90.00
#
_symmetry.space_group_name_H-M   'P 1'
#
loop_
_entity.id
_entity.type
_entity.pdbx_description
1 polymer ?
#
loop_
_entity_poly.entity_id
_entity_poly.type
_entity_poly.pdbx_seq_one_letter_code
_entity_poly.pdbx_strand_id
1 'polypeptide(L)' 'MVALQAILKALDQSKNEALLLAQSSLPQSQFEAFRKIYLNIFGKNGLKKELARQIGSRKGQE' A
#
# COMPACT_ATOMS: atom_id res chain seq x y z
N MET A 1 1.11 -17.01 -3.11
CA MET A 1 1.93 -16.76 -4.31
C MET A 1 3.18 -16.00 -3.92
N VAL A 2 4.36 -16.52 -4.27
CA VAL A 2 5.66 -15.91 -3.92
C VAL A 2 5.79 -14.50 -4.51
N ALA A 3 5.35 -14.30 -5.76
CA ALA A 3 5.39 -13.00 -6.45
C ALA A 3 4.55 -11.90 -5.73
N LEU A 4 3.30 -12.21 -5.36
CA LEU A 4 2.45 -11.25 -4.64
C LEU A 4 3.08 -10.84 -3.30
N GLN A 5 3.66 -11.78 -2.54
CA GLN A 5 4.30 -11.47 -1.28
C GLN A 5 5.55 -10.60 -1.46
N ALA A 6 6.35 -10.85 -2.50
CA ALA A 6 7.51 -10.01 -2.82
C ALA A 6 7.10 -8.57 -3.17
N ILE A 7 6.05 -8.41 -3.99
CA ILE A 7 5.51 -7.09 -4.36
C ILE A 7 4.98 -6.35 -3.12
N LEU A 8 4.20 -7.04 -2.26
CA LEU A 8 3.67 -6.44 -1.04
C LEU A 8 4.79 -6.02 -0.07
N LYS A 9 5.87 -6.80 0.02
CA LYS A 9 7.02 -6.49 0.87
C LYS A 9 7.78 -5.26 0.36
N ALA A 10 8.00 -5.16 -0.95
CA ALA A 10 8.60 -3.97 -1.57
C ALA A 10 7.73 -2.72 -1.35
N LEU A 11 6.41 -2.84 -1.50
CA LEU A 11 5.47 -1.74 -1.24
C LEU A 11 5.48 -1.28 0.23
N ASP A 12 5.58 -2.19 1.19
CA ASP A 12 5.60 -1.81 2.61
C ASP A 12 6.85 -0.99 2.98
N GLN A 13 7.98 -1.18 2.30
CA GLN A 13 9.17 -0.32 2.46
C GLN A 13 8.90 1.11 1.95
N SER A 14 8.46 1.26 0.69
CA SER A 14 8.15 2.57 0.10
C SER A 14 7.06 3.32 0.87
N LYS A 15 6.16 2.58 1.53
CA LYS A 15 5.11 3.17 2.37
C LYS A 15 5.62 3.89 3.60
N ASN A 16 6.64 3.33 4.24
CA ASN A 16 7.23 3.93 5.42
C ASN A 16 8.01 5.19 5.06
N GLU A 17 8.75 5.18 3.94
CA GLU A 17 9.48 6.35 3.44
C GLU A 17 8.52 7.52 3.12
N ALA A 18 7.40 7.23 2.44
CA ALA A 18 6.39 8.25 2.14
C ALA A 18 5.74 8.83 3.40
N LEU A 19 5.46 7.99 4.42
CA LEU A 19 4.94 8.46 5.71
C LEU A 19 5.96 9.32 6.45
N LEU A 20 7.25 8.95 6.42
CA LEU A 20 8.33 9.70 7.08
C LEU A 20 8.51 11.08 6.45
N LEU A 21 8.50 11.15 5.11
CA LEU A 21 8.56 12.41 4.37
C LEU A 21 7.35 13.29 4.68
N ALA A 22 6.15 12.71 4.67
CA ALA A 22 4.93 13.44 5.00
C ALA A 22 4.93 13.97 6.44
N GLN A 23 5.46 13.20 7.40
CA GLN A 23 5.56 13.61 8.80
C GLN A 23 6.49 14.81 8.99
N SER A 24 7.60 14.86 8.24
CA SER A 24 8.55 15.98 8.31
C SER A 24 8.10 17.22 7.52
N SER A 25 7.18 17.04 6.56
CA SER A 25 6.79 18.10 5.61
C SER A 25 5.42 18.71 5.91
N LEU A 26 4.56 18.06 6.71
CA LEU A 26 3.18 18.48 6.94
C LEU A 26 2.94 18.90 8.39
N PRO A 27 2.07 19.92 8.62
CA PRO A 27 1.51 20.17 9.95
C PRO A 27 0.79 18.94 10.50
N GLN A 28 0.79 18.75 11.82
CA GLN A 28 0.27 17.54 12.46
C GLN A 28 -1.15 17.14 12.02
N SER A 29 -2.07 18.10 11.96
CA SER A 29 -3.46 17.85 11.50
C SER A 29 -3.51 17.34 10.05
N GLN A 30 -2.66 17.88 9.17
CA GLN A 30 -2.59 17.45 7.78
C GLN A 30 -1.89 16.09 7.65
N PHE A 31 -0.85 15.83 8.46
CA PHE A 31 -0.20 14.53 8.51
C PHE A 31 -1.16 13.42 8.98
N GLU A 32 -1.99 13.68 9.99
CA GLU A 32 -2.99 12.72 10.46
C GLU A 32 -4.02 12.37 9.38
N ALA A 33 -4.52 13.37 8.65
CA ALA A 33 -5.41 13.18 7.52
C ALA A 33 -4.72 12.39 6.39
N PHE A 34 -3.50 12.77 6.03
CA PHE A 34 -2.67 12.07 5.04
C PHE A 34 -2.48 10.61 5.44
N ARG A 35 -2.00 10.34 6.66
CA ARG A 35 -1.75 8.98 7.17
C ARG A 35 -3.00 8.12 7.10
N LYS A 36 -4.16 8.66 7.48
CA LYS A 36 -5.43 7.92 7.45
C LYS A 36 -5.81 7.52 6.02
N ILE A 37 -5.75 8.46 5.07
CA ILE A 37 -6.05 8.19 3.65
C ILE A 37 -5.04 7.21 3.07
N TYR A 38 -3.75 7.46 3.32
CA TYR A 38 -2.62 6.66 2.85
C TYR A 38 -2.75 5.20 3.29
N LEU A 39 -2.96 4.96 4.58
CA LEU A 39 -3.11 3.61 5.12
C LEU A 39 -4.38 2.92 4.61
N ASN A 40 -5.44 3.67 4.29
CA ASN A 40 -6.64 3.12 3.70
C ASN A 40 -6.37 2.62 2.26
N ILE A 41 -5.72 3.45 1.43
CA ILE A 41 -5.37 3.11 0.04
C ILE A 41 -4.44 1.88 0.00
N PHE A 42 -3.39 1.88 0.81
CA PHE A 42 -2.38 0.81 0.81
C PHE A 42 -2.67 -0.32 1.81
N GLY A 43 -3.86 -0.31 2.41
CA GLY A 43 -4.30 -1.27 3.41
C GLY A 43 -4.84 -2.56 2.81
N LYS A 44 -5.32 -3.44 3.69
CA LYS A 44 -5.88 -4.75 3.32
C LYS A 44 -7.07 -4.68 2.37
N ASN A 45 -7.87 -3.60 2.44
CA ASN A 45 -9.08 -3.45 1.63
C ASN A 45 -8.87 -2.66 0.32
N GLY A 46 -7.72 -1.99 0.17
CA GLY A 46 -7.38 -1.22 -1.02
C GLY A 46 -6.46 -2.00 -1.95
N LEU A 47 -5.25 -1.45 -2.16
CA LEU A 47 -4.28 -1.95 -3.13
C LEU A 47 -3.89 -3.43 -2.89
N LYS A 48 -3.80 -3.88 -1.63
CA LYS A 48 -3.45 -5.29 -1.34
C LYS A 48 -4.51 -6.25 -1.87
N LYS A 49 -5.80 -5.90 -1.78
CA LYS A 49 -6.92 -6.69 -2.29
C LYS A 49 -6.97 -6.67 -3.82
N GLU A 50 -6.78 -5.49 -4.42
CA GLU A 50 -6.79 -5.34 -5.87
C GLU A 50 -5.64 -6.12 -6.53
N LEU A 51 -4.42 -6.04 -5.98
CA LEU A 51 -3.29 -6.83 -6.45
C LEU A 51 -3.51 -8.33 -6.31
N ALA A 52 -4.08 -8.77 -5.17
CA ALA A 52 -4.43 -10.17 -4.98
C ALA A 52 -5.48 -10.65 -6.01
N ARG A 53 -6.46 -9.80 -6.34
CA ARG A 53 -7.47 -10.08 -7.37
C ARG A 53 -6.84 -10.19 -8.75
N GLN A 54 -6.07 -9.19 -9.20
CA GLN A 54 -5.49 -9.20 -10.54
C GLN A 54 -4.50 -10.35 -10.76
N ILE A 55 -3.67 -10.65 -9.75
CA ILE A 55 -2.72 -11.76 -9.83
C ILE A 55 -3.45 -13.12 -9.72
N GLY A 56 -4.53 -13.20 -8.93
CA GLY A 56 -5.38 -14.38 -8.85
C GLY A 56 -6.14 -14.66 -10.15
N SER A 57 -6.68 -13.61 -10.80
CA SER A 57 -7.41 -13.71 -12.06
C SER A 57 -6.53 -14.13 -13.25
N ARG A 58 -5.23 -13.80 -13.25
CA ARG A 58 -4.29 -14.27 -14.29
C ARG A 58 -4.03 -15.77 -14.25
N LYS A 59 -4.18 -16.43 -13.10
CA LYS A 59 -4.00 -17.89 -12.98
C LYS A 59 -5.18 -18.73 -13.48
N GLY A 60 -6.31 -18.12 -13.84
CA GLY A 60 -7.49 -18.81 -14.37
C GLY A 60 -7.63 -18.76 -15.89
N GLN A 61 -6.62 -18.26 -16.61
CA GLN A 61 -6.62 -18.14 -18.08
C GLN A 61 -5.47 -18.93 -18.75
N GLU A 62 -4.85 -19.87 -18.01
CA GLU A 62 -3.90 -20.86 -18.54
C GLU A 62 -4.49 -22.26 -18.44
#